data_AF-A0A2T2VZY2-F1
#
_entry.id   AF-A0A2T2VZY2-F1
#
_cell.length_a   1.000
_cell.length_b   1.000
_cell.length_c   1.000
_cell.angle_alpha   90.00
_cell.angle_beta   90.00
_cell.angle_gamma   90.00
#
_symmetry.space_group_name_H-M   'P 1'
#
loop_
_entity.id
_entity.type
_entity.pdbx_description
1 polymer ?
#
loop_
_entity_poly.entity_id
_entity_poly.type
_entity_poly.pdbx_seq_one_letter_code
_entity_poly.pdbx_strand_id
1 'polypeptide(L)' 'MSTRPTDIQVQGLYRLCYRLTNVIYPGWPYTSIELVRLDERTGNLYVLSGENLDFEINPTGGYEP' A
#
# COMPACT_ATOMS: atom_id res chain seq x y z
N MET A 1 -2.80 -5.46 22.82
CA MET A 1 -3.29 -4.16 22.32
C MET A 1 -3.49 -4.33 20.82
N SER A 2 -4.65 -3.99 20.27
CA SER A 2 -4.83 -3.99 18.81
C SER A 2 -4.18 -2.73 18.26
N THR A 3 -3.07 -2.90 17.53
CA THR A 3 -2.46 -1.85 16.73
C THR A 3 -3.36 -1.59 15.52
N ARG A 4 -3.56 -0.31 15.18
CA ARG A 4 -4.32 0.12 14.00
C ARG A 4 -3.43 1.01 13.16
N PRO A 5 -3.56 0.97 11.81
CA PRO A 5 -2.85 1.92 10.97
C PRO A 5 -3.25 3.36 11.29
N THR A 6 -2.31 4.28 11.12
CA THR A 6 -2.59 5.71 11.29
C THR A 6 -3.49 6.23 10.16
N ASP A 7 -4.20 7.33 10.39
CA ASP A 7 -5.02 7.95 9.34
C ASP A 7 -4.19 8.32 8.11
N ILE A 8 -2.94 8.74 8.31
CA ILE A 8 -2.02 9.10 7.24
C ILE A 8 -1.60 7.85 6.43
N GLN A 9 -1.36 6.72 7.10
CA GLN A 9 -1.13 5.43 6.44
C GLN A 9 -2.33 4.98 5.61
N VAL A 10 -3.55 5.11 6.12
CA VAL A 10 -4.77 4.73 5.40
C VAL A 10 -4.98 5.63 4.17
N GLN A 11 -4.68 6.92 4.27
CA GLN A 11 -4.70 7.83 3.12
C GLN A 11 -3.63 7.46 2.07
N GLY A 12 -2.43 7.10 2.50
CA GLY A 12 -1.37 6.60 1.63
C GLY A 12 -1.77 5.32 0.90
N LEU A 13 -2.33 4.37 1.66
CA LEU A 13 -2.84 3.09 1.14
C LEU A 13 -3.92 3.32 0.08
N TYR A 14 -4.90 4.17 0.36
CA TYR A 14 -5.95 4.50 -0.61
C TYR A 14 -5.37 5.04 -1.93
N ARG A 15 -4.41 5.97 -1.85
CA ARG A 15 -3.75 6.55 -3.04
C ARG A 15 -2.94 5.50 -3.80
N LEU A 16 -2.23 4.62 -3.10
CA LEU A 16 -1.45 3.55 -3.69
C LEU A 16 -2.38 2.56 -4.42
N CYS A 17 -3.40 2.05 -3.73
CA CYS A 17 -4.39 1.15 -4.36
C CYS A 17 -5.05 1.81 -5.57
N TYR A 18 -5.49 3.07 -5.44
CA TYR A 18 -6.06 3.81 -6.56
C TYR A 18 -5.10 3.87 -7.75
N ARG A 19 -3.80 4.07 -7.54
CA ARG A 19 -2.81 4.10 -8.63
C ARG A 19 -2.58 2.74 -9.27
N LEU A 20 -2.51 1.69 -8.47
CA LEU A 20 -2.22 0.34 -8.94
C LEU A 20 -3.42 -0.29 -9.67
N THR A 21 -4.64 0.04 -9.25
CA THR A 21 -5.88 -0.51 -9.81
C THR A 21 -6.57 0.42 -10.80
N ASN A 22 -5.92 1.47 -11.32
CA ASN A 22 -6.47 2.30 -12.37
C ASN A 22 -5.48 2.48 -13.51
N VAL A 23 -6.00 2.48 -14.74
CA VAL A 23 -5.25 2.87 -15.92
C VAL A 23 -5.20 4.40 -15.97
N ILE A 24 -4.18 5.00 -15.35
CA ILE A 24 -4.05 6.47 -15.29
C ILE A 24 -3.60 7.04 -16.64
N TYR A 25 -2.74 6.31 -17.37
CA TYR A 25 -2.26 6.71 -18.70
C TYR A 25 -2.18 5.49 -19.63
N PRO A 26 -2.23 5.69 -20.96
CA PRO A 26 -1.98 4.62 -21.92
C PRO A 26 -0.63 3.94 -21.64
N GLY A 27 -0.64 2.62 -21.46
CA GLY A 27 0.55 1.83 -21.15
C GLY A 27 0.93 1.74 -19.68
N TRP A 28 0.19 2.36 -18.76
CA TRP A 28 0.41 2.17 -17.32
C TRP A 28 -0.08 0.78 -16.88
N PRO A 29 0.71 0.01 -16.12
CA PRO A 29 0.29 -1.31 -15.66
C PRO A 29 -0.87 -1.20 -14.66
N TYR A 30 -1.95 -1.93 -14.92
CA TYR A 30 -2.98 -2.24 -13.94
C TYR A 30 -2.60 -3.55 -13.23
N THR A 31 -2.68 -3.57 -11.90
CA THR A 31 -2.35 -4.75 -11.10
C THR A 31 -3.32 -4.92 -9.94
N SER A 32 -3.61 -6.18 -9.60
CA SER A 32 -4.48 -6.51 -8.46
C SER A 32 -3.78 -6.23 -7.13
N ILE A 33 -4.56 -5.92 -6.11
CA ILE A 33 -4.09 -5.90 -4.71
C ILE A 33 -4.36 -7.29 -4.13
N GLU A 34 -3.31 -7.99 -3.74
CA GLU A 34 -3.40 -9.36 -3.27
C GLU A 34 -3.39 -9.44 -1.74
N LEU A 35 -2.63 -8.55 -1.10
CA LEU A 35 -2.51 -8.51 0.35
C LEU A 35 -2.34 -7.08 0.85
N VAL A 36 -2.99 -6.78 1.98
CA VAL A 36 -2.70 -5.62 2.83
C VAL A 36 -2.58 -6.10 4.27
N ARG A 37 -1.45 -5.83 4.92
CA ARG A 37 -1.19 -6.21 6.32
C ARG A 37 -0.55 -5.08 7.10
N LEU A 38 -0.94 -4.94 8.37
CA LEU A 38 -0.19 -4.17 9.34
C LEU A 38 0.85 -5.09 9.99
N ASP A 39 2.13 -4.75 9.89
CA ASP A 39 3.18 -5.39 10.68
C ASP A 39 3.13 -4.82 12.10
N GLU A 40 2.72 -5.63 13.08
CA GLU A 40 2.59 -5.20 14.48
C GLU A 40 3.94 -4.90 15.15
N ARG A 41 5.06 -5.40 14.60
CA ARG A 41 6.42 -5.16 15.15
C ARG A 41 6.96 -3.79 14.76
N THR A 42 6.65 -3.33 13.54
CA THR A 42 7.18 -2.07 12.98
C THR A 42 6.13 -0.97 12.87
N GLY A 43 4.86 -1.34 12.81
CA GLY A 43 3.74 -0.43 12.53
C GLY A 43 3.58 -0.10 11.03
N ASN A 44 4.35 -0.72 10.13
CA ASN A 44 4.25 -0.48 8.69
C ASN A 44 3.03 -1.19 8.09
N LEU A 45 2.43 -0.61 7.05
CA LEU A 45 1.52 -1.33 6.16
C LEU A 45 2.30 -1.94 5.00
N TYR A 46 2.18 -3.25 4.82
CA TYR A 46 2.72 -3.97 3.67
C TYR A 46 1.61 -4.23 2.65
N VAL A 47 1.90 -3.99 1.38
CA VAL A 47 0.98 -4.17 0.25
C VAL A 47 1.65 -5.02 -0.82
N LEU A 48 1.10 -6.20 -1.09
CA LEU A 48 1.50 -7.06 -2.22
C LEU A 48 0.57 -6.80 -3.41
N SER A 49 1.16 -6.61 -4.58
CA SER A 49 0.44 -6.39 -5.82
C SER A 49 1.05 -7.15 -7.00
N GLY A 50 0.24 -7.99 -7.64
CA GLY A 50 0.69 -8.84 -8.72
C GLY A 50 1.86 -9.74 -8.30
N GLU A 51 2.71 -10.12 -9.25
CA GLU A 51 3.74 -11.12 -8.99
C GLU A 51 4.98 -10.63 -8.23
N ASN A 52 5.25 -9.32 -8.19
CA ASN A 52 6.54 -8.80 -7.69
C ASN A 52 6.50 -7.37 -7.10
N LEU A 53 5.34 -6.69 -7.02
CA LEU A 53 5.29 -5.32 -6.47
C LEU A 53 4.90 -5.36 -5.00
N ASP A 54 5.86 -5.06 -4.14
CA ASP A 54 5.67 -4.91 -2.71
C ASP A 54 5.89 -3.47 -2.31
N PHE A 55 4.98 -2.91 -1.51
CA PHE A 55 5.13 -1.56 -0.98
C PHE A 55 5.02 -1.58 0.53
N GLU A 56 5.88 -0.81 1.19
CA GLU A 56 5.77 -0.53 2.62
C GLU A 56 5.38 0.92 2.85
N ILE A 57 4.29 1.14 3.58
CA ILE A 57 3.85 2.47 4.04
C ILE A 57 4.19 2.59 5.51
N ASN A 58 5.19 3.41 5.81
CA ASN A 58 5.60 3.67 7.18
C ASN A 58 4.54 4.48 7.97
N PRO A 59 4.61 4.58 9.30
CA PRO A 59 3.62 5.29 10.11
C PRO A 59 3.40 6.76 9.75
N THR A 60 4.34 7.40 9.07
CA THR A 60 4.23 8.80 8.60
C THR A 60 3.59 8.92 7.22
N GLY A 61 3.24 7.81 6.57
CA GLY A 61 2.57 7.75 5.27
C GLY A 61 3.50 7.83 4.07
N GLY A 62 4.81 7.89 4.29
CA GLY A 62 5.79 7.71 3.22
C GLY A 62 5.81 6.25 2.78
N TYR A 63 6.03 6.02 1.49
CA TYR A 63 6.23 4.68 0.95
C TYR A 63 7.42 4.66 0.00
N GLU A 64 8.18 3.57 0.04
CA GLU A 64 9.23 3.24 -0.92
C GLU A 64 8.78 2.00 -1.73
N PRO A 65 9.01 1.98 -3.05
CA PRO A 65 8.85 0.76 -3.85
C PRO A 65 10.01 -0.23 -3.65
#